data_AF-A0A952BW46-F1
#
_entry.id   AF-A0A952BW46-F1
#
_cell.length_a   1.000
_cell.length_b   1.000
_cell.length_c   1.000
_cell.angle_alpha   90.00
_cell.angle_beta   90.00
_cell.angle_gamma   90.00
#
_symmetry.space_group_name_H-M   'P 1'
#
loop_
_entity.id
_entity.type
_entity.pdbx_description
1 polymer ?
#
loop_
_entity_poly.entity_id
_entity_poly.type
_entity_poly.pdbx_seq_one_letter_code
_entity_poly.pdbx_strand_id
1 'polypeptide(L)'
;MPILKGYLKLTLNFVFVFCVLPTHLWARGEFVRPFAESLNRALGFDTARMLRTSESTLFAHPSLLRQWGIINNSAAATYNGVINTIELEKAATIRDGEKNRLRTLEELKENSGHAYPSMVSTIFHELGHAEYDTLIEEGTTPQDKTLHSVMENEIRPWLKDNYPHLKRSFFPNKVSIALSELYGYYRTDIIERYFEDMDDIFLYNGYNRYNKSCFKRHKKLEAMALNMELVDFQKLLVPDSDKARIPFRDRVVVNQIWIQGGEVDLLKPKDSPFKKQWYHAIWDHFAHFYNPPQNTAEFVAHLQNRHPAMNQLKECRTAMWNSVRNTVAASSSVAVSSPSMTGLEQ
;
A
#
# COMPACT_ATOMS: atom_id res chain seq x y z
N MET A 1 -62.67 -28.78 -7.85
CA MET A 1 -61.99 -27.54 -8.31
C MET A 1 -62.05 -26.55 -7.15
N PRO A 2 -60.93 -26.05 -6.59
CA PRO A 2 -59.88 -25.34 -7.33
C PRO A 2 -58.43 -25.67 -6.91
N ILE A 3 -57.56 -25.86 -7.90
CA ILE A 3 -56.09 -25.75 -7.77
C ILE A 3 -55.68 -24.76 -8.86
N LEU A 4 -55.37 -23.52 -8.51
CA LEU A 4 -54.50 -22.61 -9.29
C LEU A 4 -54.43 -21.22 -8.60
N LYS A 5 -53.72 -21.11 -7.46
CA LYS A 5 -53.28 -19.80 -6.92
C LYS A 5 -51.87 -19.85 -6.30
N GLY A 6 -51.06 -20.85 -6.66
CA GLY A 6 -49.74 -21.09 -6.04
C GLY A 6 -48.52 -20.70 -6.86
N TYR A 7 -48.64 -20.51 -8.18
CA TYR A 7 -47.46 -20.45 -9.06
C TYR A 7 -47.01 -19.04 -9.49
N LEU A 8 -47.75 -17.98 -9.15
CA LEU A 8 -47.40 -16.61 -9.59
C LEU A 8 -46.51 -15.84 -8.60
N LYS A 9 -46.19 -16.40 -7.43
CA LYS A 9 -45.32 -15.75 -6.42
C LYS A 9 -43.87 -16.24 -6.45
N LEU A 10 -43.56 -17.34 -7.15
CA LEU A 10 -42.19 -17.86 -7.22
C LEU A 10 -41.38 -17.32 -8.39
N THR A 11 -42.02 -16.76 -9.42
CA THR A 11 -41.31 -16.21 -10.59
C THR A 11 -40.86 -14.76 -10.40
N LEU A 12 -41.50 -13.99 -9.51
CA LEU A 12 -41.11 -12.59 -9.30
C LEU A 12 -39.82 -12.42 -8.49
N ASN A 13 -39.51 -13.36 -7.58
CA ASN A 13 -38.26 -13.34 -6.82
C ASN A 13 -37.05 -13.84 -7.61
N PHE A 14 -37.26 -14.65 -8.66
CA PHE A 14 -36.17 -15.10 -9.53
C PHE A 14 -35.79 -14.07 -10.60
N VAL A 15 -36.75 -13.25 -11.05
CA VAL A 15 -36.49 -12.20 -12.06
C VAL A 15 -35.78 -10.98 -11.44
N PHE A 16 -36.01 -10.67 -10.16
CA PHE A 16 -35.32 -9.54 -9.50
C PHE A 16 -33.84 -9.82 -9.19
N VAL A 17 -33.44 -11.09 -9.07
CA VAL A 17 -32.03 -11.50 -8.85
C VAL A 17 -31.19 -11.40 -10.12
N PHE A 18 -31.81 -11.42 -11.31
CA PHE A 18 -31.09 -11.33 -12.60
C PHE A 18 -31.00 -9.91 -13.19
N CYS A 19 -31.76 -8.93 -12.69
CA CYS A 19 -31.83 -7.59 -13.28
C CYS A 19 -30.94 -6.52 -12.61
N VAL A 20 -30.10 -6.89 -11.64
CA VAL A 20 -28.99 -6.02 -11.17
C VAL A 20 -27.66 -6.67 -11.52
N LEU A 21 -27.52 -7.12 -12.76
CA LEU A 21 -26.20 -7.35 -13.33
C LEU A 21 -25.46 -6.00 -13.32
N PRO A 22 -24.27 -5.89 -12.72
CA PRO A 22 -23.50 -4.66 -12.76
C PRO A 22 -23.28 -4.30 -14.23
N THR A 23 -23.91 -3.23 -14.71
CA THR A 23 -23.87 -2.80 -16.12
C THR A 23 -22.49 -2.32 -16.59
N HIS A 24 -21.47 -2.50 -15.74
CA HIS A 24 -20.11 -2.00 -15.94
C HIS A 24 -19.09 -3.01 -15.40
N LEU A 25 -19.15 -4.25 -15.87
CA LEU A 25 -18.04 -5.20 -15.72
C LEU A 25 -16.95 -4.83 -16.73
N TRP A 26 -15.73 -4.56 -16.26
CA TRP A 26 -14.61 -4.16 -17.13
C TRP A 26 -13.63 -5.31 -17.42
N ALA A 27 -12.87 -5.14 -18.51
CA ALA A 27 -11.85 -6.09 -18.96
C ALA A 27 -10.75 -6.28 -17.90
N ARG A 28 -10.31 -7.52 -17.69
CA ARG A 28 -9.77 -8.00 -16.41
C ARG A 28 -8.31 -7.59 -16.11
N GLY A 29 -7.34 -7.88 -16.98
CA GLY A 29 -5.92 -7.51 -16.74
C GLY A 29 -5.54 -6.08 -17.14
N GLU A 30 -6.05 -5.59 -18.28
CA GLU A 30 -5.74 -4.24 -18.80
C GLU A 30 -6.26 -3.12 -17.89
N PHE A 31 -7.30 -3.39 -17.09
CA PHE A 31 -7.84 -2.44 -16.13
C PHE A 31 -6.84 -2.11 -15.00
N VAL A 32 -6.03 -3.08 -14.57
CA VAL A 32 -5.09 -2.93 -13.44
C VAL A 32 -3.68 -2.58 -13.90
N ARG A 33 -3.31 -2.89 -15.15
CA ARG A 33 -1.94 -2.76 -15.67
C ARG A 33 -1.28 -1.39 -15.40
N PRO A 34 -1.90 -0.24 -15.72
CA PRO A 34 -1.24 1.06 -15.49
C PRO A 34 -1.01 1.37 -14.01
N PHE A 35 -1.94 0.96 -13.14
CA PHE A 35 -1.79 1.07 -11.70
C PHE A 35 -0.63 0.21 -11.20
N ALA A 36 -0.59 -1.07 -11.59
CA ALA A 36 0.47 -2.01 -11.26
C ALA A 36 1.86 -1.49 -11.68
N GLU A 37 2.00 -1.01 -12.91
CA GLU A 37 3.26 -0.43 -13.39
C GLU A 37 3.67 0.82 -12.62
N SER A 38 2.72 1.69 -12.26
CA SER A 38 3.02 2.86 -11.42
C SER A 38 3.47 2.48 -10.02
N LEU A 39 2.94 1.38 -9.46
CA LEU A 39 3.36 0.83 -8.18
C LEU A 39 4.77 0.25 -8.26
N ASN A 40 5.10 -0.51 -9.31
CA ASN A 40 6.46 -1.00 -9.53
C ASN A 40 7.46 0.16 -9.58
N ARG A 41 7.16 1.22 -10.34
CA ARG A 41 8.03 2.39 -10.44
C ARG A 41 8.23 3.07 -9.09
N ALA A 42 7.16 3.27 -8.32
CA ALA A 42 7.22 3.98 -7.05
C ALA A 42 7.86 3.15 -5.92
N LEU A 43 7.48 1.88 -5.79
CA LEU A 43 7.78 1.04 -4.60
C LEU A 43 8.72 -0.13 -4.88
N GLY A 44 8.88 -0.53 -6.14
CA GLY A 44 9.81 -1.60 -6.53
C GLY A 44 9.22 -3.00 -6.52
N PHE A 45 7.90 -3.14 -6.45
CA PHE A 45 7.25 -4.44 -6.46
C PHE A 45 7.11 -4.99 -7.87
N ASP A 46 7.51 -6.23 -8.10
CA ASP A 46 7.02 -7.03 -9.22
C ASP A 46 5.49 -7.13 -9.11
N THR A 47 4.80 -6.90 -10.22
CA THR A 47 3.35 -6.89 -10.27
C THR A 47 2.77 -8.03 -11.12
N ALA A 48 3.59 -8.98 -11.58
CA ALA A 48 3.12 -10.09 -12.39
C ALA A 48 2.03 -10.91 -11.68
N ARG A 49 2.17 -11.16 -10.36
CA ARG A 49 1.14 -11.84 -9.57
C ARG A 49 -0.16 -11.05 -9.49
N MET A 50 -0.07 -9.75 -9.22
CA MET A 50 -1.23 -8.85 -9.20
C MET A 50 -1.98 -8.86 -10.54
N LEU A 51 -1.25 -8.81 -11.66
CA LEU A 51 -1.86 -8.84 -12.99
C LEU A 51 -2.59 -10.17 -13.22
N ARG A 52 -1.97 -11.31 -12.88
CA ARG A 52 -2.63 -12.62 -12.98
C ARG A 52 -3.89 -12.70 -12.11
N THR A 53 -3.82 -12.25 -10.86
CA THR A 53 -5.00 -12.19 -9.98
C THR A 53 -6.10 -11.28 -10.59
N SER A 54 -5.71 -10.15 -11.19
CA SER A 54 -6.68 -9.26 -11.84
C SER A 54 -7.31 -9.86 -13.09
N GLU A 55 -6.66 -10.80 -13.79
CA GLU A 55 -7.21 -11.48 -14.97
C GLU A 55 -8.38 -12.41 -14.65
N SER A 56 -8.45 -12.95 -13.43
CA SER A 56 -9.58 -13.75 -12.93
C SER A 56 -10.61 -12.92 -12.17
N THR A 57 -10.27 -11.70 -11.76
CA THR A 57 -11.10 -10.80 -10.94
C THR A 57 -11.93 -9.84 -11.78
N LEU A 58 -13.21 -9.69 -11.43
CA LEU A 58 -14.09 -8.68 -12.01
C LEU A 58 -13.97 -7.35 -11.26
N PHE A 59 -14.10 -6.25 -11.97
CA PHE A 59 -14.12 -4.91 -11.38
C PHE A 59 -15.43 -4.21 -11.74
N ALA A 60 -16.04 -3.56 -10.75
CA ALA A 60 -17.29 -2.83 -10.91
C ALA A 60 -17.29 -1.53 -10.10
N HIS A 61 -18.23 -0.64 -10.42
CA HIS A 61 -18.58 0.47 -9.51
C HIS A 61 -19.64 0.03 -8.50
N PRO A 62 -19.65 0.64 -7.29
CA PRO A 62 -20.73 0.47 -6.32
C PRO A 62 -22.10 0.61 -6.98
N SER A 63 -22.98 -0.35 -6.70
CA SER A 63 -24.37 -0.30 -7.19
C SER A 63 -25.09 0.95 -6.69
N LEU A 64 -26.15 1.37 -7.39
CA LEU A 64 -26.99 2.50 -6.94
C LEU A 64 -27.57 2.27 -5.54
N LEU A 65 -27.86 1.01 -5.17
CA LEU A 65 -28.35 0.66 -3.83
C LEU A 65 -27.29 0.85 -2.75
N ARG A 66 -26.01 0.58 -3.06
CA ARG A 66 -24.88 0.91 -2.19
C ARG A 66 -24.67 2.41 -2.11
N GLN A 67 -24.72 3.13 -3.24
CA GLN A 67 -24.61 4.60 -3.27
C GLN A 67 -25.74 5.31 -2.52
N TRP A 68 -26.92 4.70 -2.43
CA TRP A 68 -28.08 5.21 -1.68
C TRP A 68 -28.12 4.76 -0.22
N GLY A 69 -27.10 4.04 0.25
CA GLY A 69 -26.97 3.63 1.65
C GLY A 69 -27.88 2.52 2.13
N ILE A 70 -28.43 1.76 1.20
CA ILE A 70 -29.25 0.59 1.52
C ILE A 70 -28.34 -0.60 1.87
N ILE A 71 -27.10 -0.63 1.37
CA ILE A 71 -26.10 -1.69 1.60
C ILE A 71 -24.73 -1.04 1.82
N ASN A 72 -24.07 -1.33 2.95
CA ASN A 72 -22.65 -1.02 3.25
C ASN A 72 -22.10 0.33 2.71
N ASN A 73 -22.66 1.43 3.22
CA ASN A 73 -22.50 2.79 2.68
C ASN A 73 -21.13 3.46 2.93
N SER A 74 -20.25 2.86 3.74
CA SER A 74 -19.05 3.51 4.27
C SER A 74 -17.72 2.93 3.77
N ALA A 75 -17.76 1.90 2.94
CA ALA A 75 -16.54 1.26 2.46
C ALA A 75 -16.08 1.88 1.12
N ALA A 76 -14.82 2.31 1.04
CA ALA A 76 -14.22 2.91 -0.16
C ALA A 76 -13.97 1.89 -1.29
N ALA A 77 -13.91 0.61 -0.93
CA ALA A 77 -13.98 -0.52 -1.84
C ALA A 77 -14.58 -1.74 -1.12
N THR A 78 -14.99 -2.77 -1.86
CA THR A 78 -15.40 -4.05 -1.26
C THR A 78 -15.21 -5.19 -2.24
N TYR A 79 -14.69 -6.31 -1.75
CA TYR A 79 -14.59 -7.56 -2.47
C TYR A 79 -15.76 -8.50 -2.19
N ASN A 80 -16.26 -9.14 -3.23
CA ASN A 80 -17.25 -10.20 -3.15
C ASN A 80 -16.68 -11.50 -3.72
N GLY A 81 -16.25 -12.41 -2.83
CA GLY A 81 -15.68 -13.70 -3.20
C GLY A 81 -16.65 -14.67 -3.90
N VAL A 82 -17.98 -14.48 -3.80
CA VAL A 82 -18.95 -15.36 -4.49
C VAL A 82 -18.93 -15.15 -6.00
N ILE A 83 -18.72 -13.91 -6.43
CA ILE A 83 -18.68 -13.52 -7.85
C ILE A 83 -17.30 -13.02 -8.28
N ASN A 84 -16.29 -13.22 -7.42
CA ASN A 84 -14.92 -12.72 -7.57
C ASN A 84 -14.87 -11.28 -8.11
N THR A 85 -15.59 -10.36 -7.47
CA THR A 85 -15.74 -8.97 -7.93
C THR A 85 -15.23 -7.97 -6.89
N ILE A 86 -14.37 -7.05 -7.31
CA ILE A 86 -13.97 -5.87 -6.54
C ILE A 86 -14.82 -4.68 -6.99
N GLU A 87 -15.59 -4.13 -6.05
CA GLU A 87 -16.28 -2.86 -6.22
C GLU A 87 -15.39 -1.70 -5.78
N LEU A 88 -15.16 -0.75 -6.69
CA LEU A 88 -14.30 0.42 -6.46
C LEU A 88 -15.05 1.73 -6.65
N GLU A 89 -14.83 2.68 -5.75
CA GLU A 89 -15.30 4.05 -5.95
C GLU A 89 -14.82 4.66 -7.27
N LYS A 90 -15.62 5.54 -7.85
CA LYS A 90 -15.28 6.25 -9.10
C LYS A 90 -13.98 7.04 -9.00
N ALA A 91 -13.62 7.49 -7.79
CA ALA A 91 -12.36 8.18 -7.55
C ALA A 91 -11.13 7.29 -7.80
N ALA A 92 -11.25 5.96 -7.73
CA ALA A 92 -10.17 5.02 -7.98
C ALA A 92 -9.98 4.69 -9.48
N THR A 93 -10.94 5.06 -10.33
CA THR A 93 -10.93 4.71 -11.75
C THR A 93 -10.92 5.96 -12.64
N ILE A 94 -10.55 5.76 -13.89
CA ILE A 94 -10.59 6.77 -14.94
C ILE A 94 -11.00 6.12 -16.26
N ARG A 95 -11.72 6.89 -17.07
CA ARG A 95 -12.03 6.52 -18.46
C ARG A 95 -10.86 6.91 -19.35
N ASP A 96 -10.29 5.93 -20.02
CA ASP A 96 -9.18 6.06 -20.97
C ASP A 96 -9.70 5.68 -22.37
N GLY A 97 -10.15 6.70 -23.11
CA GLY A 97 -10.90 6.53 -24.35
C GLY A 97 -12.23 5.80 -24.14
N GLU A 98 -12.35 4.61 -24.72
CA GLU A 98 -13.54 3.76 -24.59
C GLU A 98 -13.47 2.78 -23.41
N LYS A 99 -12.31 2.65 -22.76
CA LYS A 99 -12.09 1.69 -21.68
C LYS A 99 -12.06 2.40 -20.32
N ASN A 100 -12.39 1.67 -19.26
CA ASN A 100 -12.07 2.10 -17.90
C ASN A 100 -10.81 1.39 -17.42
N ARG A 101 -10.07 2.03 -16.53
CA ARG A 101 -8.92 1.47 -15.83
C ARG A 101 -8.80 2.05 -14.44
N LEU A 102 -8.00 1.40 -13.60
CA LEU A 102 -7.49 2.00 -12.38
C LEU A 102 -6.63 3.23 -12.71
N ARG A 103 -6.72 4.23 -11.85
CA ARG A 103 -5.82 5.37 -11.88
C ARG A 103 -4.40 4.93 -11.50
N THR A 104 -3.39 5.53 -12.10
CA THR A 104 -2.00 5.39 -11.64
C THR A 104 -1.81 6.06 -10.28
N LEU A 105 -0.68 5.80 -9.61
CA LEU A 105 -0.34 6.50 -8.37
C LEU A 105 -0.31 8.03 -8.53
N GLU A 106 0.19 8.52 -9.67
CA GLU A 106 0.24 9.94 -9.98
C GLU A 106 -1.17 10.53 -10.13
N GLU A 107 -2.05 9.84 -10.86
CA GLU A 107 -3.43 10.27 -11.06
C GLU A 107 -4.27 10.20 -9.76
N LEU A 108 -4.02 9.20 -8.91
CA LEU A 108 -4.62 9.12 -7.57
C LEU A 108 -4.14 10.27 -6.68
N LYS A 109 -2.85 10.60 -6.73
CA LYS A 109 -2.27 11.73 -5.99
C LYS A 109 -2.87 13.07 -6.45
N GLU A 110 -3.07 13.26 -7.75
CA GLU A 110 -3.71 14.46 -8.30
C GLU A 110 -5.18 14.57 -7.88
N ASN A 111 -5.91 13.45 -7.91
CA ASN A 111 -7.33 13.43 -7.59
C ASN A 111 -7.62 13.56 -6.08
N SER A 112 -6.80 12.92 -5.24
CA SER A 112 -7.10 12.71 -3.81
C SER A 112 -6.12 13.40 -2.86
N GLY A 113 -5.15 14.15 -3.40
CA GLY A 113 -4.18 14.91 -2.61
C GLY A 113 -3.45 14.02 -1.61
N HIS A 114 -3.39 14.43 -0.34
CA HIS A 114 -2.71 13.68 0.71
C HIS A 114 -3.37 12.33 1.06
N ALA A 115 -4.62 12.09 0.67
CA ALA A 115 -5.34 10.86 0.98
C ALA A 115 -5.07 9.72 -0.02
N TYR A 116 -4.28 9.96 -1.07
CA TYR A 116 -4.01 8.95 -2.10
C TYR A 116 -3.37 7.66 -1.55
N PRO A 117 -2.47 7.66 -0.54
CA PRO A 117 -1.90 6.41 -0.02
C PRO A 117 -2.97 5.51 0.59
N SER A 118 -3.97 6.09 1.27
CA SER A 118 -5.11 5.35 1.80
C SER A 118 -5.91 4.69 0.68
N MET A 119 -6.19 5.38 -0.43
CA MET A 119 -6.86 4.76 -1.57
C MET A 119 -6.06 3.61 -2.19
N VAL A 120 -4.73 3.77 -2.31
CA VAL A 120 -3.85 2.70 -2.80
C VAL A 120 -3.90 1.50 -1.86
N SER A 121 -3.84 1.74 -0.55
CA SER A 121 -3.93 0.69 0.47
C SER A 121 -5.27 -0.06 0.41
N THR A 122 -6.38 0.65 0.14
CA THR A 122 -7.70 0.07 -0.07
C THR A 122 -7.73 -0.79 -1.33
N ILE A 123 -7.22 -0.31 -2.46
CA ILE A 123 -7.13 -1.13 -3.70
C ILE A 123 -6.29 -2.39 -3.42
N PHE A 124 -5.21 -2.26 -2.68
CA PHE A 124 -4.34 -3.39 -2.32
C PHE A 124 -5.00 -4.39 -1.37
N HIS A 125 -5.82 -3.90 -0.44
CA HIS A 125 -6.62 -4.72 0.47
C HIS A 125 -7.55 -5.64 -0.32
N GLU A 126 -8.33 -5.05 -1.24
CA GLU A 126 -9.30 -5.82 -2.03
C GLU A 126 -8.64 -6.78 -3.02
N LEU A 127 -7.53 -6.36 -3.66
CA LEU A 127 -6.72 -7.27 -4.47
C LEU A 127 -6.10 -8.39 -3.62
N GLY A 128 -5.82 -8.12 -2.34
CA GLY A 128 -5.41 -9.12 -1.37
C GLY A 128 -6.47 -10.20 -1.18
N HIS A 129 -7.74 -9.82 -1.01
CA HIS A 129 -8.82 -10.80 -0.93
C HIS A 129 -8.92 -11.66 -2.20
N ALA A 130 -8.89 -11.04 -3.38
CA ALA A 130 -8.94 -11.78 -4.64
C ALA A 130 -7.73 -12.72 -4.82
N GLU A 131 -6.55 -12.29 -4.38
CA GLU A 131 -5.34 -13.12 -4.40
C GLU A 131 -5.45 -14.29 -3.43
N TYR A 132 -6.03 -14.08 -2.24
CA TYR A 132 -6.25 -15.15 -1.26
C TYR A 132 -7.26 -16.19 -1.75
N ASP A 133 -8.34 -15.77 -2.41
CA ASP A 133 -9.30 -16.70 -3.01
C ASP A 133 -8.63 -17.50 -4.15
N THR A 134 -7.86 -16.83 -5.01
CA THR A 134 -7.07 -17.51 -6.06
C THR A 134 -6.03 -18.47 -5.47
N LEU A 135 -5.40 -18.12 -4.35
CA LEU A 135 -4.45 -18.97 -3.63
C LEU A 135 -5.11 -20.28 -3.17
N ILE A 136 -6.32 -20.21 -2.60
CA ILE A 136 -7.06 -21.38 -2.12
C ILE A 136 -7.47 -22.29 -3.28
N GLU A 137 -7.93 -21.70 -4.38
CA GLU A 137 -8.50 -22.45 -5.50
C GLU A 137 -7.43 -23.02 -6.45
N GLU A 138 -6.37 -22.25 -6.72
CA GLU A 138 -5.44 -22.50 -7.83
C GLU A 138 -3.96 -22.54 -7.38
N GLY A 139 -3.66 -22.31 -6.10
CA GLY A 139 -2.31 -22.22 -5.57
C GLY A 139 -1.51 -23.52 -5.70
N THR A 140 -0.53 -23.55 -6.61
CA THR A 140 0.25 -24.77 -6.91
C THR A 140 1.73 -24.67 -6.51
N THR A 141 2.26 -23.46 -6.33
CA THR A 141 3.68 -23.25 -6.00
C THR A 141 4.00 -23.71 -4.56
N PRO A 142 5.27 -24.00 -4.23
CA PRO A 142 5.67 -24.29 -2.85
C PRO A 142 5.28 -23.17 -1.87
N GLN A 143 5.40 -21.91 -2.28
CA GLN A 143 5.05 -20.74 -1.49
C GLN A 143 3.54 -20.63 -1.26
N ASP A 144 2.74 -20.88 -2.30
CA ASP A 144 1.28 -20.94 -2.17
C ASP A 144 0.87 -22.03 -1.17
N LYS A 145 1.40 -23.25 -1.32
CA LYS A 145 1.10 -24.39 -0.43
C LYS A 145 1.52 -24.13 1.02
N THR A 146 2.67 -23.48 1.21
CA THR A 146 3.17 -23.13 2.55
C THR A 146 2.24 -22.14 3.22
N LEU A 147 1.90 -21.04 2.53
CA LEU A 147 0.98 -20.05 3.07
C LEU A 147 -0.40 -20.66 3.34
N HIS A 148 -0.95 -21.41 2.40
CA HIS A 148 -2.23 -22.10 2.57
C HIS A 148 -2.22 -23.01 3.80
N SER A 149 -1.15 -23.80 4.01
CA SER A 149 -1.01 -24.63 5.20
C SER A 149 -1.00 -23.81 6.49
N VAL A 150 -0.26 -22.71 6.55
CA VAL A 150 -0.23 -21.84 7.75
C VAL A 150 -1.61 -21.23 8.01
N MET A 151 -2.28 -20.72 6.98
CA MET A 151 -3.61 -20.11 7.10
C MET A 151 -4.67 -21.13 7.56
N GLU A 152 -4.69 -22.32 6.96
CA GLU A 152 -5.74 -23.33 7.20
C GLU A 152 -5.47 -24.24 8.40
N ASN A 153 -4.21 -24.62 8.65
CA ASN A 153 -3.87 -25.61 9.67
C ASN A 153 -3.35 -24.99 10.97
N GLU A 154 -2.94 -23.72 10.97
CA GLU A 154 -2.46 -23.05 12.18
C GLU A 154 -3.34 -21.87 12.58
N ILE A 155 -3.54 -20.89 11.68
CA ILE A 155 -4.26 -19.66 11.99
C ILE A 155 -5.76 -19.93 12.14
N ARG A 156 -6.37 -20.70 11.24
CA ARG A 156 -7.79 -21.03 11.31
C ARG A 156 -8.17 -21.73 12.63
N PRO A 157 -7.48 -22.78 13.10
CA PRO A 157 -7.72 -23.36 14.42
C PRO A 157 -7.53 -22.34 15.55
N TRP A 158 -6.48 -21.54 15.49
CA TRP A 158 -6.24 -20.52 16.52
C TRP A 158 -7.38 -19.48 16.60
N LEU A 159 -7.88 -18.99 15.46
CA LEU A 159 -9.03 -18.09 15.41
C LEU A 159 -10.28 -18.74 15.99
N LYS A 160 -10.52 -20.01 15.65
CA LYS A 160 -11.62 -20.82 16.18
C LYS A 160 -11.56 -20.93 17.71
N ASP A 161 -10.38 -21.12 18.26
CA ASP A 161 -10.20 -21.38 19.70
C ASP A 161 -10.21 -20.10 20.53
N ASN A 162 -9.60 -19.03 20.03
CA ASN A 162 -9.55 -17.73 20.73
C ASN A 162 -10.81 -16.87 20.49
N TYR A 163 -11.53 -17.10 19.39
CA TYR A 163 -12.77 -16.38 19.05
C TYR A 163 -13.94 -17.32 18.80
N PRO A 164 -14.52 -17.96 19.85
CA PRO A 164 -15.61 -18.93 19.69
C PRO A 164 -16.86 -18.36 19.01
N HIS A 165 -17.07 -17.04 19.04
CA HIS A 165 -18.18 -16.41 18.34
C HIS A 165 -18.08 -16.54 16.81
N LEU A 166 -16.88 -16.79 16.26
CA LEU A 166 -16.67 -17.08 14.84
C LEU A 166 -17.12 -18.51 14.46
N LYS A 167 -17.14 -19.46 15.43
CA LYS A 167 -17.58 -20.86 15.21
C LYS A 167 -19.09 -20.98 14.95
N ARG A 168 -19.89 -20.02 15.43
CA ARG A 168 -21.36 -20.15 15.53
C ARG A 168 -22.14 -19.88 14.24
N SER A 169 -21.47 -19.52 13.14
CA SER A 169 -22.13 -19.13 11.89
C SER A 169 -22.15 -20.28 10.89
N PHE A 170 -23.34 -20.80 10.56
CA PHE A 170 -23.52 -21.83 9.52
C PHE A 170 -23.31 -21.25 8.10
N PHE A 171 -23.65 -19.98 7.88
CA PHE A 171 -23.38 -19.24 6.65
C PHE A 171 -23.50 -17.73 6.86
N PRO A 172 -22.55 -16.89 6.40
CA PRO A 172 -21.23 -17.26 5.86
C PRO A 172 -20.28 -17.74 6.96
N ASN A 173 -19.24 -18.50 6.57
CA ASN A 173 -18.19 -18.99 7.47
C ASN A 173 -17.32 -17.80 7.92
N LYS A 174 -17.63 -17.26 9.11
CA LYS A 174 -16.95 -16.09 9.69
C LYS A 174 -15.45 -16.29 9.88
N VAL A 175 -14.98 -17.53 10.03
CA VAL A 175 -13.54 -17.80 10.12
C VAL A 175 -12.87 -17.67 8.76
N SER A 176 -13.52 -18.08 7.67
CA SER A 176 -12.98 -17.83 6.32
C SER A 176 -12.94 -16.35 5.98
N ILE A 177 -13.97 -15.58 6.38
CA ILE A 177 -13.95 -14.12 6.28
C ILE A 177 -12.77 -13.57 7.08
N ALA A 178 -12.58 -14.00 8.34
CA ALA A 178 -11.45 -13.58 9.16
C ALA A 178 -10.08 -13.81 8.51
N LEU A 179 -9.89 -14.96 7.85
CA LEU A 179 -8.63 -15.26 7.16
C LEU A 179 -8.42 -14.37 5.93
N SER A 180 -9.49 -14.14 5.16
CA SER A 180 -9.44 -13.24 4.01
C SER A 180 -9.14 -11.80 4.44
N GLU A 181 -9.81 -11.31 5.48
CA GLU A 181 -9.57 -10.00 6.11
C GLU A 181 -8.15 -9.89 6.68
N LEU A 182 -7.65 -10.91 7.38
CA LEU A 182 -6.27 -10.95 7.84
C LEU A 182 -5.28 -10.77 6.68
N TYR A 183 -5.49 -11.49 5.58
CA TYR A 183 -4.63 -11.37 4.40
C TYR A 183 -4.77 -9.97 3.75
N GLY A 184 -5.99 -9.46 3.59
CA GLY A 184 -6.27 -8.11 3.10
C GLY A 184 -5.60 -7.02 3.92
N TYR A 185 -5.80 -7.02 5.25
CA TYR A 185 -5.16 -6.06 6.17
C TYR A 185 -3.64 -6.19 6.21
N TYR A 186 -3.10 -7.41 6.07
CA TYR A 186 -1.65 -7.58 5.96
C TYR A 186 -1.10 -6.90 4.70
N ARG A 187 -1.81 -7.02 3.57
CA ARG A 187 -1.48 -6.32 2.32
C ARG A 187 -1.59 -4.80 2.46
N THR A 188 -2.58 -4.31 3.22
CA THR A 188 -2.70 -2.89 3.59
C THR A 188 -1.45 -2.41 4.32
N ASP A 189 -1.06 -3.08 5.41
CA ASP A 189 0.06 -2.65 6.25
C ASP A 189 1.40 -2.71 5.48
N ILE A 190 1.61 -3.67 4.57
CA ILE A 190 2.76 -3.63 3.65
C ILE A 190 2.80 -2.29 2.90
N ILE A 191 1.73 -1.94 2.17
CA ILE A 191 1.69 -0.73 1.36
C ILE A 191 1.91 0.53 2.19
N GLU A 192 1.24 0.61 3.33
CA GLU A 192 1.34 1.76 4.22
C GLU A 192 2.78 1.95 4.72
N ARG A 193 3.47 0.87 5.13
CA ARG A 193 4.87 0.94 5.59
C ARG A 193 5.82 1.45 4.50
N TYR A 194 5.63 1.07 3.24
CA TYR A 194 6.46 1.61 2.14
C TYR A 194 6.14 3.08 1.85
N PHE A 195 4.88 3.51 1.92
CA PHE A 195 4.55 4.93 1.76
C PHE A 195 5.11 5.78 2.91
N GLU A 196 4.96 5.32 4.15
CA GLU A 196 5.54 5.96 5.34
C GLU A 196 7.07 6.09 5.20
N ASP A 197 7.76 5.00 4.86
CA ASP A 197 9.22 5.02 4.71
C ASP A 197 9.68 5.87 3.55
N MET A 198 8.94 5.88 2.45
CA MET A 198 9.23 6.76 1.33
C MET A 198 9.16 8.22 1.79
N ASP A 199 8.13 8.61 2.53
CA ASP A 199 8.03 9.97 3.06
C ASP A 199 9.16 10.28 4.06
N ASP A 200 9.45 9.37 5.00
CA ASP A 200 10.56 9.51 5.95
C ASP A 200 11.92 9.68 5.24
N ILE A 201 12.18 8.88 4.19
CA ILE A 201 13.39 8.94 3.37
C ILE A 201 13.50 10.31 2.69
N PHE A 202 12.45 10.78 2.01
CA PHE A 202 12.52 12.05 1.30
C PHE A 202 12.62 13.25 2.26
N LEU A 203 11.91 13.21 3.39
CA LEU A 203 12.00 14.23 4.44
C LEU A 203 13.41 14.29 5.04
N TYR A 204 13.99 13.14 5.39
CA TYR A 204 15.37 13.03 5.87
C TYR A 204 16.40 13.58 4.88
N ASN A 205 16.09 13.49 3.58
CA ASN A 205 16.90 14.01 2.50
C ASN A 205 16.52 15.44 2.06
N GLY A 206 15.77 16.18 2.88
CA GLY A 206 15.52 17.61 2.69
C GLY A 206 14.45 17.93 1.64
N TYR A 207 13.55 17.00 1.32
CA TYR A 207 12.48 17.21 0.35
C TYR A 207 11.11 16.81 0.88
N ASN A 208 10.13 17.72 0.78
CA ASN A 208 8.73 17.43 1.03
C ASN A 208 8.03 17.05 -0.28
N ARG A 209 7.68 15.76 -0.40
CA ARG A 209 7.01 15.17 -1.58
C ARG A 209 5.61 15.68 -1.86
N TYR A 210 4.89 16.11 -0.84
CA TYR A 210 3.50 16.55 -0.99
C TYR A 210 3.46 17.96 -1.55
N ASN A 211 4.22 18.87 -0.94
CA ASN A 211 4.28 20.28 -1.36
C ASN A 211 5.30 20.52 -2.48
N LYS A 212 5.96 19.45 -2.97
CA LYS A 212 7.02 19.50 -3.99
C LYS A 212 8.08 20.58 -3.68
N SER A 213 8.50 20.66 -2.42
CA SER A 213 9.34 21.76 -1.92
C SER A 213 10.57 21.27 -1.17
N CYS A 214 11.66 22.02 -1.29
CA CYS A 214 12.90 21.80 -0.57
C CYS A 214 12.83 22.44 0.83
N PHE A 215 13.41 21.80 1.84
CA PHE A 215 13.64 22.47 3.12
C PHE A 215 14.77 23.51 2.96
N LYS A 216 14.47 24.77 3.31
CA LYS A 216 15.43 25.88 3.20
C LYS A 216 16.65 25.73 4.10
N ARG A 217 16.47 25.07 5.26
CA ARG A 217 17.54 24.80 6.22
C ARG A 217 17.44 23.38 6.73
N HIS A 218 18.57 22.69 6.76
CA HIS A 218 18.66 21.33 7.26
C HIS A 218 20.06 21.06 7.81
N LYS A 219 20.28 21.38 9.10
CA LYS A 219 21.60 21.38 9.76
C LYS A 219 22.47 20.16 9.44
N LYS A 220 21.89 18.95 9.48
CA LYS A 220 22.62 17.70 9.19
C LYS A 220 23.11 17.64 7.75
N LEU A 221 22.28 18.06 6.78
CA LEU A 221 22.63 18.04 5.36
C LEU A 221 23.58 19.19 5.03
N GLU A 222 23.42 20.35 5.66
CA GLU A 222 24.36 21.47 5.54
C GLU A 222 25.76 21.08 6.03
N ALA A 223 25.86 20.42 7.19
CA ALA A 223 27.13 19.91 7.70
C ALA A 223 27.76 18.86 6.77
N MET A 224 26.94 18.00 6.15
CA MET A 224 27.41 17.03 5.16
C MET A 224 27.89 17.70 3.87
N ALA A 225 27.23 18.77 3.40
CA ALA A 225 27.60 19.48 2.17
C ALA A 225 29.01 20.10 2.21
N LEU A 226 29.50 20.43 3.41
CA LEU A 226 30.87 20.91 3.61
C LEU A 226 31.92 19.82 3.40
N ASN A 227 31.55 18.55 3.66
CA ASN A 227 32.49 17.42 3.70
C ASN A 227 32.28 16.42 2.56
N MET A 228 31.31 16.66 1.67
CA MET A 228 30.97 15.78 0.56
C MET A 228 31.09 16.51 -0.78
N GLU A 229 31.52 15.76 -1.80
CA GLU A 229 31.45 16.18 -3.20
C GLU A 229 29.99 16.22 -3.67
N LEU A 230 29.69 17.10 -4.62
CA LEU A 230 28.31 17.35 -5.07
C LEU A 230 27.63 16.06 -5.58
N VAL A 231 28.36 15.22 -6.32
CA VAL A 231 27.84 13.96 -6.88
C VAL A 231 27.37 13.00 -5.79
N ASP A 232 28.13 12.89 -4.71
CA ASP A 232 27.75 12.04 -3.56
C ASP A 232 26.67 12.72 -2.71
N PHE A 233 26.74 14.04 -2.56
CA PHE A 233 25.72 14.81 -1.90
C PHE A 233 24.39 14.86 -2.69
N GLN A 234 24.31 14.40 -3.92
CA GLN A 234 23.05 14.29 -4.66
C GLN A 234 22.35 12.94 -4.47
N LYS A 235 23.01 11.95 -3.86
CA LYS A 235 22.46 10.62 -3.61
C LYS A 235 21.57 10.62 -2.37
N LEU A 236 20.46 9.88 -2.40
CA LEU A 236 19.65 9.61 -1.22
C LEU A 236 20.50 8.93 -0.15
N LEU A 237 20.36 9.44 1.07
CA LEU A 237 20.93 8.89 2.28
C LEU A 237 19.88 7.99 2.95
N VAL A 238 20.34 6.90 3.54
CA VAL A 238 19.51 6.07 4.41
C VAL A 238 19.26 6.82 5.72
N PRO A 239 18.01 6.95 6.20
CA PRO A 239 17.72 7.51 7.51
C PRO A 239 18.47 6.74 8.62
N ASP A 240 19.12 7.48 9.52
CA ASP A 240 19.79 6.90 10.68
C ASP A 240 18.82 6.83 11.86
N SER A 241 17.85 5.91 11.76
CA SER A 241 16.84 5.65 12.79
C SER A 241 16.79 4.16 13.11
N ASP A 242 16.38 3.81 14.33
CA ASP A 242 16.20 2.40 14.71
C ASP A 242 15.17 1.70 13.81
N LYS A 243 14.10 2.42 13.43
CA LYS A 243 13.10 1.97 12.44
C LYS A 243 13.75 1.56 11.11
N ALA A 244 14.71 2.34 10.61
CA ALA A 244 15.35 2.09 9.32
C ALA A 244 16.25 0.84 9.32
N ARG A 245 16.71 0.40 10.51
CA ARG A 245 17.56 -0.80 10.69
C ARG A 245 16.76 -2.10 10.77
N ILE A 246 15.45 -2.02 11.04
CA ILE A 246 14.57 -3.19 11.13
C ILE A 246 14.09 -3.58 9.72
N PRO A 247 14.22 -4.85 9.29
CA PRO A 247 13.71 -5.32 8.00
C PRO A 247 12.19 -5.10 7.88
N PHE A 248 11.68 -4.89 6.66
CA PHE A 248 10.24 -4.67 6.44
C PHE A 248 9.39 -5.83 6.97
N ARG A 249 9.85 -7.07 6.75
CA ARG A 249 9.23 -8.30 7.28
C ARG A 249 8.88 -8.24 8.77
N ASP A 250 9.72 -7.57 9.56
CA ASP A 250 9.56 -7.50 11.01
C ASP A 250 8.75 -6.31 11.48
N ARG A 251 8.37 -5.42 10.57
CA ARG A 251 7.60 -4.21 10.83
C ARG A 251 6.15 -4.33 10.41
N VAL A 252 5.83 -5.28 9.53
CA VAL A 252 4.46 -5.51 9.06
C VAL A 252 3.71 -6.34 10.10
N VAL A 253 2.69 -5.75 10.72
CA VAL A 253 1.89 -6.38 11.77
C VAL A 253 0.43 -5.95 11.65
N VAL A 254 -0.48 -6.92 11.77
CA VAL A 254 -1.92 -6.65 11.82
C VAL A 254 -2.37 -6.83 13.26
N ASN A 255 -2.78 -5.74 13.91
CA ASN A 255 -3.25 -5.82 15.30
C ASN A 255 -4.72 -6.22 15.39
N GLN A 256 -5.53 -5.82 14.40
CA GLN A 256 -6.97 -6.01 14.41
C GLN A 256 -7.48 -6.33 13.01
N ILE A 257 -8.51 -7.15 12.92
CA ILE A 257 -9.25 -7.41 11.67
C ILE A 257 -10.73 -7.16 11.91
N TRP A 258 -11.40 -6.57 10.92
CA TRP A 258 -12.84 -6.29 10.96
C TRP A 258 -13.61 -7.36 10.20
N ILE A 259 -14.65 -7.91 10.82
CA ILE A 259 -15.47 -8.97 10.25
C ILE A 259 -16.93 -8.60 10.46
N GLN A 260 -17.62 -8.21 9.38
CA GLN A 260 -19.06 -7.93 9.39
C GLN A 260 -19.49 -6.95 10.51
N GLY A 261 -18.69 -5.90 10.74
CA GLY A 261 -18.94 -4.89 11.79
C GLY A 261 -18.53 -5.30 13.20
N GLY A 262 -17.95 -6.49 13.38
CA GLY A 262 -17.26 -6.91 14.61
C GLY A 262 -15.75 -6.82 14.47
N GLU A 263 -15.05 -6.63 15.58
CA GLU A 263 -13.59 -6.53 15.64
C GLU A 263 -12.98 -7.81 16.24
N VAL A 264 -11.89 -8.28 15.65
CA VAL A 264 -11.03 -9.34 16.19
C VAL A 264 -9.64 -8.75 16.44
N ASP A 265 -9.34 -8.48 17.70
CA ASP A 265 -8.04 -7.98 18.17
C ASP A 265 -7.04 -9.14 18.30
N LEU A 266 -6.10 -9.26 17.38
CA LEU A 266 -5.14 -10.36 17.31
C LEU A 266 -4.16 -10.40 18.49
N LEU A 267 -4.05 -9.32 19.28
CA LEU A 267 -3.18 -9.22 20.45
C LEU A 267 -3.92 -9.50 21.77
N LYS A 268 -5.26 -9.49 21.76
CA LYS A 268 -6.08 -9.69 22.96
C LYS A 268 -5.86 -11.01 23.71
N PRO A 269 -5.68 -12.18 23.06
CA PRO A 269 -5.50 -13.44 23.76
C PRO A 269 -4.09 -13.50 24.40
N LYS A 270 -3.97 -13.06 25.65
CA LYS A 270 -2.68 -12.93 26.35
C LYS A 270 -1.91 -14.25 26.44
N ASP A 271 -2.61 -15.36 26.61
CA ASP A 271 -2.02 -16.69 26.76
C ASP A 271 -1.73 -17.39 25.41
N SER A 272 -2.19 -16.78 24.31
CA SER A 272 -1.98 -17.30 22.96
C SER A 272 -1.96 -16.14 21.96
N PRO A 273 -0.99 -15.22 22.04
CA PRO A 273 -0.95 -14.08 21.12
C PRO A 273 -0.73 -14.56 19.69
N PHE A 274 -1.19 -13.76 18.72
CA PHE A 274 -0.91 -14.04 17.32
C PHE A 274 0.60 -14.12 17.08
N LYS A 275 1.05 -15.20 16.44
CA LYS A 275 2.47 -15.55 16.40
C LYS A 275 3.19 -14.79 15.29
N LYS A 276 4.39 -14.26 15.60
CA LYS A 276 5.25 -13.59 14.62
C LYS A 276 5.54 -14.45 13.38
N GLN A 277 5.71 -15.77 13.57
CA GLN A 277 5.96 -16.73 12.48
C GLN A 277 4.82 -16.78 11.44
N TRP A 278 3.59 -16.42 11.82
CA TRP A 278 2.46 -16.39 10.90
C TRP A 278 2.50 -15.17 9.99
N TYR A 279 2.81 -13.98 10.51
CA TYR A 279 3.09 -12.80 9.68
C TYR A 279 4.25 -13.08 8.73
N HIS A 280 5.30 -13.72 9.25
CA HIS A 280 6.46 -14.15 8.48
C HIS A 280 6.11 -15.08 7.31
N ALA A 281 5.14 -15.98 7.45
CA ALA A 281 4.68 -16.82 6.34
C ALA A 281 3.94 -16.01 5.26
N ILE A 282 3.12 -15.04 5.67
CA ILE A 282 2.44 -14.12 4.73
C ILE A 282 3.47 -13.23 4.01
N TRP A 283 4.49 -12.73 4.72
CA TRP A 283 5.60 -12.00 4.12
C TRP A 283 6.36 -12.83 3.11
N ASP A 284 6.72 -14.07 3.44
CA ASP A 284 7.56 -14.91 2.57
C ASP A 284 6.81 -15.22 1.25
N HIS A 285 5.49 -15.41 1.31
CA HIS A 285 4.64 -15.50 0.13
C HIS A 285 4.66 -14.21 -0.70
N PHE A 286 4.43 -13.06 -0.06
CA PHE A 286 4.49 -11.76 -0.73
C PHE A 286 5.86 -11.50 -1.36
N ALA A 287 6.94 -11.74 -0.62
CA ALA A 287 8.30 -11.51 -1.05
C ALA A 287 8.68 -12.36 -2.27
N HIS A 288 8.19 -13.60 -2.33
CA HIS A 288 8.42 -14.46 -3.49
C HIS A 288 7.78 -13.93 -4.77
N PHE A 289 6.53 -13.47 -4.69
CA PHE A 289 5.75 -13.08 -5.88
C PHE A 289 5.90 -11.61 -6.29
N TYR A 290 6.20 -10.74 -5.32
CA TYR A 290 6.29 -9.30 -5.52
C TYR A 290 7.73 -8.78 -5.45
N ASN A 291 8.69 -9.60 -5.02
CA ASN A 291 10.12 -9.25 -4.90
C ASN A 291 10.36 -7.81 -4.38
N PRO A 292 9.79 -7.42 -3.23
CA PRO A 292 9.85 -6.05 -2.75
C PRO A 292 11.24 -5.78 -2.14
N PRO A 293 11.67 -4.50 -2.02
CA PRO A 293 12.90 -4.16 -1.30
C PRO A 293 12.85 -4.65 0.15
N GLN A 294 13.80 -5.46 0.62
CA GLN A 294 13.67 -6.15 1.91
C GLN A 294 13.93 -5.27 3.14
N ASN A 295 14.58 -4.12 2.94
CA ASN A 295 14.95 -3.18 3.99
C ASN A 295 15.04 -1.75 3.44
N THR A 296 15.21 -0.77 4.34
CA THR A 296 15.30 0.66 3.98
C THR A 296 16.44 0.96 3.01
N ALA A 297 17.58 0.27 3.12
CA ALA A 297 18.73 0.52 2.24
C ALA A 297 18.44 0.08 0.79
N GLU A 298 17.86 -1.11 0.61
CA GLU A 298 17.38 -1.57 -0.70
C GLU A 298 16.30 -0.64 -1.26
N PHE A 299 15.39 -0.17 -0.41
CA PHE A 299 14.34 0.74 -0.85
C PHE A 299 14.89 2.10 -1.28
N VAL A 300 15.85 2.66 -0.55
CA VAL A 300 16.59 3.87 -0.96
C VAL A 300 17.29 3.67 -2.29
N ALA A 301 17.93 2.51 -2.51
CA ALA A 301 18.57 2.20 -3.79
C ALA A 301 17.57 2.13 -4.94
N HIS A 302 16.38 1.55 -4.72
CA HIS A 302 15.29 1.56 -5.70
C HIS A 302 14.84 2.99 -6.01
N LEU A 303 14.54 3.78 -4.97
CA LEU A 303 14.04 5.16 -5.13
C LEU A 303 15.05 6.04 -5.88
N GLN A 304 16.33 5.92 -5.56
CA GLN A 304 17.42 6.66 -6.21
C GLN A 304 17.46 6.46 -7.72
N ASN A 305 17.13 5.25 -8.19
CA ASN A 305 17.25 4.86 -9.59
C ASN A 305 15.98 5.10 -10.41
N ARG A 306 14.80 5.05 -9.77
CA ARG A 306 13.53 4.98 -10.50
C ARG A 306 12.50 6.02 -10.10
N HIS A 307 12.62 6.65 -8.93
CA HIS A 307 11.54 7.47 -8.41
C HIS A 307 11.48 8.85 -9.11
N PRO A 308 10.30 9.30 -9.60
CA PRO A 308 10.17 10.56 -10.35
C PRO A 308 10.63 11.82 -9.60
N ALA A 309 10.47 11.83 -8.28
CA ALA A 309 10.89 12.96 -7.42
C ALA A 309 12.41 13.14 -7.29
N MET A 310 13.22 12.24 -7.85
CA MET A 310 14.68 12.33 -7.74
C MET A 310 15.26 13.56 -8.41
N ASN A 311 14.66 14.06 -9.50
CA ASN A 311 15.14 15.25 -10.17
C ASN A 311 15.00 16.48 -9.26
N GLN A 312 13.82 16.68 -8.66
CA GLN A 312 13.58 17.78 -7.73
C GLN A 312 14.50 17.68 -6.50
N LEU A 313 14.72 16.47 -5.98
CA LEU A 313 15.63 16.28 -4.85
C LEU A 313 17.08 16.65 -5.21
N LYS A 314 17.58 16.28 -6.39
CA LYS A 314 18.91 16.67 -6.86
C LYS A 314 19.04 18.19 -6.98
N GLU A 315 18.01 18.86 -7.49
CA GLU A 315 17.95 20.33 -7.55
C GLU A 315 18.01 20.93 -6.14
N CYS A 316 17.20 20.44 -5.21
CA CYS A 316 17.22 20.87 -3.80
C CYS A 316 18.62 20.74 -3.18
N ARG A 317 19.28 19.59 -3.36
CA ARG A 317 20.59 19.31 -2.78
C ARG A 317 21.70 20.12 -3.44
N THR A 318 21.60 20.38 -4.74
CA THR A 318 22.55 21.25 -5.45
C THR A 318 22.47 22.69 -4.95
N ALA A 319 21.25 23.23 -4.81
CA ALA A 319 21.05 24.58 -4.29
C ALA A 319 21.59 24.72 -2.85
N MET A 320 21.32 23.73 -1.99
CA MET A 320 21.84 23.70 -0.61
C MET A 320 23.38 23.65 -0.59
N TRP A 321 23.99 22.76 -1.38
CA TRP A 321 25.44 22.58 -1.43
C TRP A 321 26.15 23.88 -1.85
N ASN A 322 25.66 24.53 -2.90
CA ASN A 322 26.18 25.81 -3.38
C ASN A 322 26.03 26.90 -2.32
N SER A 323 24.85 27.00 -1.68
CA SER A 323 24.58 28.01 -0.65
C SER A 323 25.52 27.90 0.54
N VAL A 324 25.74 26.68 1.03
CA VAL A 324 26.61 26.41 2.19
C VAL A 324 28.07 26.75 1.86
N ARG A 325 28.60 26.27 0.73
CA ARG A 325 30.00 26.50 0.36
C ARG A 325 30.29 27.96 0.02
N ASN A 326 29.36 28.66 -0.63
CA ASN A 326 29.51 30.09 -0.91
C ASN A 326 29.53 30.92 0.39
N THR A 327 28.71 30.55 1.39
CA THR A 327 28.68 31.23 2.69
C THR A 327 30.02 31.08 3.43
N VAL A 328 30.62 29.88 3.39
CA VAL A 328 31.94 29.64 3.99
C VAL A 328 33.04 30.40 3.23
N ALA A 329 33.04 30.36 1.89
CA ALA A 329 34.01 31.09 1.08
C ALA A 329 33.97 32.60 1.34
N ALA A 330 32.77 33.19 1.43
CA ALA A 330 32.59 34.61 1.76
C ALA A 330 33.03 34.96 3.19
N SER A 331 32.88 34.04 4.14
CA SER A 331 33.33 34.25 5.53
C SER A 331 34.87 34.20 5.63
N SER A 332 35.51 33.33 4.85
CA SER A 332 36.97 33.20 4.79
C SER A 332 37.65 34.38 4.08
N SER A 333 37.00 35.01 3.11
CA SER A 333 37.57 36.18 2.40
C SER A 333 37.54 37.46 3.23
N VAL A 334 36.58 37.62 4.14
CA VAL A 334 36.48 38.77 5.06
C VAL A 334 37.52 38.72 6.19
N ALA A 335 37.99 37.53 6.57
CA ALA A 335 38.98 37.37 7.63
C ALA A 335 40.42 37.75 7.24
N VAL A 336 40.72 37.83 5.93
CA VAL A 336 42.08 38.10 5.42
C VAL A 336 42.37 39.60 5.26
N SER A 337 41.36 40.48 5.36
CA SER A 337 41.53 41.94 5.30
C SER A 337 41.66 42.58 6.69
N SER A 338 42.47 42.01 7.58
CA SER A 338 42.92 42.72 8.80
C SER A 338 44.00 43.73 8.41
N PRO A 339 43.85 45.03 8.70
CA PRO A 339 44.87 46.03 8.40
C PRO A 339 46.15 45.73 9.19
N SER A 340 47.27 45.65 8.48
CA SER A 340 48.60 45.81 9.06
C SER A 340 48.66 47.13 9.82
N MET A 341 48.52 47.10 11.15
CA MET A 341 48.92 48.18 12.03
C MET A 341 50.45 48.22 12.10
N THR A 342 51.07 48.66 11.02
CA THR A 342 52.40 49.26 11.04
C THR A 342 52.24 50.72 11.43
N GLY A 343 52.73 51.09 12.61
CA GLY A 343 52.99 52.48 12.94
C GLY A 343 52.39 52.93 14.26
N LEU A 344 53.14 52.75 15.33
CA LEU A 344 53.27 53.76 16.39
C LEU A 344 54.57 53.46 17.13
N GLU A 345 55.66 53.99 16.56
CA GLU A 345 56.82 54.41 17.33
C GLU A 345 56.37 55.55 18.25
N GLN A 346 56.62 55.41 19.56
CA GLN A 346 57.11 56.47 20.45
C GLN A 346 57.91 55.82 21.58
#